data_AF-A0A938W1F9-F1
#
_entry.id   AF-A0A938W1F9-F1
#
_cell.length_a   1.000
_cell.length_b   1.000
_cell.length_c   1.000
_cell.angle_alpha   90.00
_cell.angle_beta   90.00
_cell.angle_gamma   90.00
#
_symmetry.space_group_name_H-M   'P 1'
#
loop_
_entity.id
_entity.type
_entity.pdbx_description
1 polymer ?
#
loop_
_entity_poly.entity_id
_entity_poly.type
_entity_poly.pdbx_seq_one_letter_code
_entity_poly.pdbx_strand_id
1 'polypeptide(L)'
;MQNVKTAISIQKSLFEQVEALADKMRVSRSRLFGLAMEDYLSRQHNRDLLAQINAAYADEPDLTEKRLRREARHHHRRIVEGEW
;
A
#
# COMPACT_ATOMS: atom_id res chain seq x y z
N MET A 1 7.35 -25.46 1.30
CA MET A 1 6.13 -24.92 0.63
C MET A 1 6.01 -25.59 -0.73
N GLN A 2 4.78 -25.88 -1.16
CA GLN A 2 4.54 -26.50 -2.47
C GLN A 2 4.36 -25.41 -3.53
N ASN A 3 5.01 -25.58 -4.69
CA ASN A 3 4.90 -24.64 -5.81
C ASN A 3 3.88 -25.18 -6.82
N VAL A 4 2.98 -24.31 -7.29
CA VAL A 4 2.02 -24.62 -8.35
C VAL A 4 2.53 -24.02 -9.66
N LYS A 5 2.50 -24.81 -10.75
CA LYS A 5 2.81 -24.33 -12.10
C LYS A 5 1.52 -23.86 -12.77
N THR A 6 1.55 -22.65 -13.31
CA THR A 6 0.40 -22.05 -14.00
C THR A 6 0.90 -21.41 -15.29
N ALA A 7 0.21 -21.67 -16.40
CA ALA A 7 0.44 -20.97 -17.65
C ALA A 7 -0.48 -19.74 -17.68
N ILE A 8 0.08 -18.56 -17.95
CA ILE A 8 -0.65 -17.30 -18.05
C ILE A 8 -0.43 -16.69 -19.43
N SER A 9 -1.49 -16.14 -20.02
CA SER A 9 -1.39 -15.35 -21.24
C SER A 9 -1.20 -13.89 -20.89
N ILE A 10 -0.09 -13.29 -21.34
CA ILE A 10 0.21 -11.87 -21.16
C ILE A 10 0.68 -11.25 -22.48
N GLN A 11 0.65 -9.93 -22.58
CA GLN A 11 1.18 -9.24 -23.75
C GLN A 11 2.68 -9.50 -23.91
N LYS A 12 3.12 -9.75 -25.15
CA LYS A 12 4.54 -10.02 -25.46
C LYS A 12 5.47 -8.90 -24.98
N SER A 13 5.07 -7.64 -25.17
CA SER A 13 5.82 -6.47 -24.72
C SER A 13 6.00 -6.41 -23.20
N LEU A 14 5.00 -6.86 -22.43
CA LEU A 14 5.11 -6.95 -20.98
C LEU A 14 6.03 -8.09 -20.58
N PHE A 15 5.89 -9.25 -21.23
CA PHE A 15 6.77 -10.39 -20.98
C PHE A 15 8.25 -10.03 -21.19
N GLU A 16 8.60 -9.35 -22.27
CA GLU A 16 9.96 -8.90 -22.56
C GLU A 16 10.51 -7.94 -21.49
N GLN A 17 9.69 -7.04 -20.98
CA GLN A 17 10.08 -6.14 -19.89
C GLN A 17 10.31 -6.90 -18.57
N VAL A 18 9.46 -7.88 -18.27
CA VAL A 18 9.61 -8.74 -17.08
C VAL A 18 10.89 -9.57 -17.18
N GLU A 19 11.21 -10.11 -18.36
CA GLU A 19 12.45 -10.85 -18.60
C GLU A 19 13.68 -9.98 -18.35
N ALA A 20 13.74 -8.80 -18.98
CA ALA A 20 14.86 -7.88 -18.82
C ALA A 20 15.05 -7.46 -17.35
N LEU A 21 13.96 -7.28 -16.61
CA LEU A 21 14.01 -6.96 -15.18
C LEU A 21 14.48 -8.15 -14.34
N ALA A 22 13.99 -9.35 -14.61
CA ALA A 22 14.39 -10.57 -13.92
C ALA A 22 15.89 -10.83 -14.07
N ASP A 23 16.42 -10.64 -15.29
CA ASP A 23 17.84 -10.74 -15.59
C ASP A 23 18.66 -9.69 -14.84
N LYS A 24 18.22 -8.43 -14.87
CA LYS A 24 18.87 -7.33 -14.14
C LYS A 24 18.93 -7.59 -12.63
N MET A 25 17.86 -8.17 -12.08
CA MET A 25 17.76 -8.53 -10.65
C MET A 25 18.44 -9.87 -10.32
N ARG A 26 18.90 -10.62 -11.33
CA ARG A 26 19.47 -11.98 -11.21
C ARG A 26 18.52 -12.94 -10.48
N VAL A 27 17.25 -12.93 -10.85
CA VAL A 27 16.22 -13.83 -10.31
C VAL A 27 15.50 -14.55 -11.44
N SER A 28 14.89 -15.70 -11.16
CA SER A 28 14.04 -16.34 -12.16
C SER A 28 12.77 -15.51 -12.39
N ARG A 29 12.20 -15.58 -13.60
CA ARG A 29 10.85 -15.08 -13.90
C ARG A 29 9.83 -15.43 -12.84
N SER A 30 9.75 -16.72 -12.49
CA SER A 30 8.77 -17.21 -11.52
C SER A 30 8.92 -16.54 -10.15
N ARG A 31 10.17 -16.28 -9.73
CA ARG A 31 10.44 -15.54 -8.50
C ARG A 31 10.01 -14.07 -8.63
N LEU A 32 10.30 -13.41 -9.74
CA LEU A 32 9.87 -12.04 -9.97
C LEU A 32 8.34 -11.91 -9.96
N PHE A 33 7.62 -12.84 -10.62
CA PHE A 33 6.16 -12.89 -10.56
C PHE A 33 5.64 -13.11 -9.14
N GLY A 34 6.26 -14.01 -8.38
CA GLY A 34 5.91 -14.22 -6.96
C GLY A 34 6.06 -12.95 -6.13
N LEU A 35 7.21 -12.28 -6.24
CA LEU A 35 7.49 -11.01 -5.54
C LEU A 35 6.49 -9.91 -5.92
N ALA A 36 6.20 -9.76 -7.22
CA ALA A 36 5.24 -8.77 -7.70
C ALA A 36 3.82 -9.05 -7.19
N MET A 37 3.41 -10.31 -7.13
CA MET A 37 2.10 -10.69 -6.61
C MET A 37 1.99 -10.49 -5.09
N GLU A 38 3.04 -10.82 -4.33
CA GLU A 38 3.10 -10.56 -2.89
C GLU A 38 2.98 -9.06 -2.58
N ASP A 39 3.74 -8.22 -3.28
CA ASP A 39 3.65 -6.76 -3.16
C ASP A 39 2.27 -6.22 -3.54
N TYR A 40 1.70 -6.69 -4.65
CA TYR A 40 0.37 -6.28 -5.09
C TYR A 40 -0.72 -6.64 -4.08
N LEU A 41 -0.69 -7.87 -3.55
CA LEU A 41 -1.64 -8.33 -2.54
C LEU A 41 -1.49 -7.56 -1.22
N SER A 42 -0.27 -7.27 -0.79
CA SER A 42 -0.02 -6.44 0.39
C SER A 42 -0.60 -5.04 0.24
N ARG A 43 -0.40 -4.40 -0.93
CA ARG A 43 -0.99 -3.09 -1.23
C ARG A 43 -2.51 -3.13 -1.24
N GLN A 44 -3.12 -4.17 -1.81
CA GLN A 44 -4.56 -4.32 -1.82
C GLN A 44 -5.11 -4.47 -0.39
N HIS A 45 -4.48 -5.32 0.42
CA HIS A 45 -4.85 -5.49 1.83
C HIS A 45 -4.77 -4.18 2.61
N ASN A 46 -3.71 -3.40 2.40
CA ASN A 46 -3.55 -2.09 3.06
C ASN A 46 -4.65 -1.10 2.65
N ARG A 47 -5.09 -1.12 1.39
CA ARG A 47 -6.20 -0.28 0.91
C ARG A 47 -7.52 -0.68 1.55
N ASP A 48 -7.77 -1.99 1.67
CA ASP A 48 -8.99 -2.51 2.28
C ASP A 48 -9.02 -2.20 3.79
N LEU A 49 -7.87 -2.27 4.46
CA LEU A 49 -7.72 -1.88 5.86
C LEU A 49 -7.97 -0.38 6.06
N LEU A 50 -7.40 0.48 5.19
CA LEU A 50 -7.66 1.91 5.23
C LEU A 50 -9.14 2.22 5.00
N ALA A 51 -9.80 1.52 4.08
CA ALA A 51 -11.23 1.68 3.82
C ALA A 51 -12.06 1.32 5.06
N GLN A 52 -11.72 0.23 5.75
CA GLN A 52 -12.38 -0.16 7.00
C GLN A 52 -12.19 0.87 8.13
N ILE A 53 -10.98 1.42 8.27
CA ILE A 53 -10.72 2.50 9.23
C ILE A 53 -11.60 3.71 8.90
N ASN A 54 -11.60 4.16 7.64
CA ASN A 54 -12.42 5.28 7.23
C ASN A 54 -13.92 5.03 7.45
N ALA A 55 -14.40 3.81 7.22
CA ALA A 55 -15.79 3.45 7.46
C ALA A 55 -16.13 3.48 8.97
N ALA A 56 -15.22 3.03 9.84
CA ALA A 56 -15.41 3.07 11.29
C ALA A 56 -15.48 4.50 11.85
N TYR A 57 -14.84 5.46 11.18
CA TYR A 57 -14.86 6.88 11.54
C TYR A 57 -15.70 7.73 10.56
N ALA A 58 -16.65 7.12 9.84
CA ALA A 58 -17.49 7.83 8.88
C ALA A 58 -18.54 8.73 9.56
N ASP A 59 -18.89 8.43 10.81
CA ASP A 59 -19.87 9.19 11.59
C ASP A 59 -19.35 10.59 11.94
N GLU A 60 -20.28 11.50 12.24
CA GLU A 60 -19.90 12.84 12.66
C GLU A 60 -19.20 12.78 14.03
N PRO A 61 -18.05 13.46 14.20
CA PRO A 61 -17.32 13.38 15.45
C PRO A 61 -18.13 13.86 16.65
N ASP A 62 -18.04 13.14 17.75
CA ASP A 62 -18.72 13.50 18.98
C ASP A 62 -18.10 14.77 19.64
N LEU A 63 -18.73 15.28 20.70
CA LEU A 63 -18.24 16.48 21.38
C LEU A 63 -16.84 16.30 21.99
N THR A 64 -16.51 15.08 22.44
CA THR A 64 -15.21 14.72 23.01
C THR A 64 -14.15 14.70 21.92
N GLU A 65 -14.43 14.08 20.77
CA GLU A 65 -13.55 14.03 19.61
C GLU A 65 -13.33 15.42 19.00
N LYS A 66 -14.39 16.24 18.92
CA LYS A 66 -14.31 17.65 18.50
C LYS A 66 -13.39 18.45 19.43
N ARG A 67 -13.49 18.26 20.74
CA ARG A 67 -12.61 18.91 21.73
C ARG A 67 -11.17 18.45 21.57
N LEU A 68 -10.94 17.13 21.47
CA LEU A 68 -9.61 16.55 21.28
C LEU A 68 -8.93 17.09 20.00
N ARG A 69 -9.66 17.12 18.88
CA ARG A 69 -9.15 17.69 17.62
C ARG A 69 -8.76 19.16 17.76
N ARG A 70 -9.52 19.96 18.52
CA ARG A 70 -9.20 21.37 18.75
C ARG A 70 -7.91 21.53 19.55
N GLU A 71 -7.76 20.75 20.62
CA GLU A 71 -6.56 20.76 21.46
C GLU A 71 -5.32 20.30 20.68
N ALA A 72 -5.44 19.21 19.91
CA ALA A 72 -4.37 18.70 19.05
C ALA A 72 -3.90 19.74 18.00
N ARG A 73 -4.85 20.44 17.34
CA ARG A 73 -4.52 21.52 16.38
C ARG A 73 -3.80 22.70 17.03
N HIS A 74 -4.24 23.09 18.23
CA HIS A 74 -3.59 24.18 18.97
C HIS A 74 -2.16 23.80 19.38
N HIS A 75 -1.95 22.57 19.85
CA HIS A 75 -0.63 22.05 20.18
C HIS A 75 0.28 21.97 18.96
N HIS A 76 -0.22 21.43 17.84
CA HIS A 76 0.55 21.34 16.59
C HIS A 76 0.95 22.72 16.06
N ARG A 77 0.02 23.70 16.09
CA ARG A 77 0.33 25.07 15.68
C ARG A 77 1.48 25.66 16.49
N ARG A 78 1.48 25.47 17.81
CA ARG A 78 2.56 25.96 18.68
C ARG A 78 3.91 25.30 18.42
N ILE A 79 3.94 24.06 17.92
CA ILE A 79 5.19 23.37 17.57
C ILE A 79 5.75 23.87 16.23
N VAL A 80 4.87 24.19 15.28
CA VAL A 80 5.27 24.62 13.92
C VAL A 80 5.46 26.15 13.82
N GLU A 81 4.95 26.91 14.78
CA GLU A 81 5.21 28.36 14.90
C GLU A 81 6.69 28.62 15.15
N GLY A 82 7.39 29.11 14.12
CA GLY A 82 8.83 29.45 14.15
C GLY A 82 9.71 28.62 13.23
N GLU A 83 9.17 27.60 12.55
CA GLU A 83 9.90 26.72 11.62
C GLU A 83 9.78 27.14 10.14
N TRP A 84 9.70 28.44 9.85
CA TRP A 84 9.68 28.99 8.48
C TRP A 84 10.86 29.91 8.20
#